data_AF-A0A2S9J9S8-F1
#
_entry.id   AF-A0A2S9J9S8-F1
#
_cell.length_a   1.000
_cell.length_b   1.000
_cell.length_c   1.000
_cell.angle_alpha   90.00
_cell.angle_beta   90.00
_cell.angle_gamma   90.00
#
_symmetry.space_group_name_H-M   'P 1'
#
loop_
_entity.id
_entity.type
_entity.pdbx_description
1 polymer ?
#
loop_
_entity_poly.entity_id
_entity_poly.type
_entity_poly.pdbx_seq_one_letter_code
_entity_poly.pdbx_strand_id
1 'polypeptide(L)'
;MNRSRTTSGSNQFSRSQSQQQYLTGELTIQIDNLPHIAAAYGEAAAIIAEDVVHQLVLDIIGALGTVTRLQSGQFHVAGPRI
;
A
#
# COMPACT_ATOMS: atom_id res chain seq x y z
N MET A 1 59.55 23.44 -28.05
CA MET A 1 58.59 24.42 -27.50
C MET A 1 57.18 23.89 -27.66
N ASN A 2 56.43 23.87 -26.56
CA ASN A 2 54.96 23.81 -26.42
C ASN A 2 54.14 22.84 -27.30
N ARG A 3 53.51 21.85 -26.62
CA ARG A 3 52.06 21.65 -26.65
C ARG A 3 51.64 20.68 -25.55
N SER A 4 51.35 21.23 -24.38
CA SER A 4 50.44 20.61 -23.42
C SER A 4 49.09 20.45 -24.12
N ARG A 5 48.59 19.22 -24.25
CA ARG A 5 47.17 18.99 -24.49
C ARG A 5 46.67 18.00 -23.45
N THR A 6 46.25 18.57 -22.33
CA THR A 6 45.32 17.95 -21.41
C THR A 6 44.04 17.60 -22.16
N THR A 7 43.56 16.38 -22.01
CA THR A 7 42.16 16.06 -22.28
C THR A 7 41.72 15.07 -21.22
N SER A 8 41.47 15.61 -20.02
CA SER A 8 40.62 14.98 -19.01
C SER A 8 39.22 14.84 -19.60
N GLY A 9 39.00 13.74 -20.31
CA GLY A 9 37.67 13.30 -20.74
C GLY A 9 37.07 12.41 -19.67
N SER A 10 36.67 13.02 -18.55
CA SER A 10 35.85 12.37 -17.53
C SER A 10 34.46 12.11 -18.12
N ASN A 11 34.29 11.06 -18.92
CA ASN A 11 32.94 10.56 -19.23
C ASN A 11 32.43 9.74 -18.03
N GLN A 12 32.14 10.49 -16.96
CA GLN A 12 31.31 10.03 -15.86
C GLN A 12 29.91 9.86 -16.43
N PHE A 13 29.59 8.65 -16.89
CA PHE A 13 28.21 8.23 -17.12
C PHE A 13 27.52 8.22 -15.76
N SER A 14 27.01 9.38 -15.35
CA SER A 14 25.94 9.47 -14.38
C SER A 14 24.74 8.75 -14.99
N ARG A 15 24.67 7.43 -14.81
CA ARG A 15 23.42 6.70 -14.94
C ARG A 15 22.53 7.24 -13.83
N SER A 16 21.79 8.29 -14.16
CA SER A 16 20.60 8.67 -13.44
C SER A 16 19.67 7.46 -13.50
N GLN A 17 19.79 6.57 -12.51
CA GLN A 17 18.79 5.56 -12.24
C GLN A 17 17.50 6.33 -12.10
N SER A 18 16.67 6.27 -13.13
CA SER A 18 15.29 6.69 -13.06
C SER A 18 14.71 5.81 -11.96
N GLN A 19 14.52 6.37 -10.76
CA GLN A 19 13.65 5.75 -9.78
C GLN A 19 12.31 5.62 -10.49
N GLN A 20 12.00 4.41 -10.95
CA GLN A 20 10.64 4.09 -11.35
C GLN A 20 9.80 4.34 -10.10
N GLN A 21 9.06 5.44 -10.15
CA GLN A 21 8.10 5.81 -9.13
C GLN A 21 6.96 4.80 -9.29
N TYR A 22 7.04 3.68 -8.55
CA TYR A 22 5.96 2.71 -8.49
C TYR A 22 4.75 3.44 -7.91
N LEU A 23 3.74 3.70 -8.75
CA LEU A 23 2.50 4.31 -8.31
C LEU A 23 1.82 3.35 -7.34
N THR A 24 1.66 3.75 -6.09
CA THR A 24 0.88 3.00 -5.11
C THR A 24 -0.60 3.30 -5.31
N GLY A 25 -1.42 2.25 -5.37
CA GLY A 25 -2.86 2.33 -5.25
C GLY A 25 -3.23 2.28 -3.78
N GLU A 26 -4.10 3.19 -3.35
CA GLU A 26 -4.61 3.23 -1.99
C GLU A 26 -6.13 3.09 -2.01
N LEU A 27 -6.65 2.29 -1.08
CA LEU A 27 -8.07 2.02 -0.90
C LEU A 27 -8.38 2.02 0.59
N THR A 28 -9.47 2.67 0.98
CA THR A 28 -10.04 2.57 2.33
C THR A 28 -11.36 1.81 2.26
N ILE A 29 -11.51 0.79 3.10
CA ILE A 29 -12.69 -0.06 3.20
C ILE A 29 -13.35 0.24 4.55
N GLN A 30 -14.66 0.52 4.51
CA GLN A 30 -15.48 0.75 5.68
C GLN A 30 -16.59 -0.30 5.73
N ILE A 31 -16.76 -0.94 6.89
CA ILE A 31 -17.94 -1.78 7.16
C ILE A 31 -19.05 -0.84 7.61
N ASP A 32 -20.05 -0.67 6.77
CA ASP A 32 -21.25 0.08 7.10
C ASP A 32 -22.09 -0.68 8.14
N ASN A 33 -22.79 0.07 9.00
CA ASN A 33 -23.73 -0.47 9.99
C ASN A 33 -23.13 -1.48 11.00
N LEU A 34 -21.81 -1.52 11.19
CA LEU A 34 -21.19 -2.35 12.24
C LEU A 34 -21.79 -2.11 13.65
N PRO A 35 -22.09 -0.85 14.06
CA PRO A 35 -22.78 -0.61 15.34
C PRO A 35 -24.18 -1.22 15.40
N HIS A 36 -24.88 -1.32 14.27
CA HIS A 36 -26.21 -1.94 14.23
C HIS A 36 -26.11 -3.47 14.36
N ILE A 37 -25.06 -4.09 13.80
CA ILE A 37 -24.77 -5.51 14.01
C ILE A 37 -24.52 -5.77 15.50
N ALA A 38 -23.72 -4.93 16.16
CA ALA A 38 -23.47 -5.03 17.60
C ALA A 38 -24.77 -4.87 18.42
N ALA A 39 -25.62 -3.90 18.07
CA ALA A 39 -26.88 -3.66 18.76
C ALA A 39 -27.89 -4.80 18.57
N ALA A 40 -27.94 -5.44 17.39
CA ALA A 40 -28.91 -6.48 17.06
C ALA A 40 -28.48 -7.88 17.54
N TYR A 41 -27.18 -8.19 17.45
CA TYR A 41 -26.65 -9.55 17.62
C TYR A 41 -25.57 -9.65 18.71
N GLY A 42 -25.18 -8.53 19.32
CA GLY A 42 -24.16 -8.44 20.36
C GLY A 42 -22.76 -8.12 19.83
N GLU A 43 -21.90 -7.62 20.72
CA GLU A 43 -20.53 -7.20 20.39
C GLU A 43 -19.70 -8.33 19.77
N ALA A 44 -19.86 -9.57 20.25
CA ALA A 44 -19.17 -10.72 19.71
C ALA A 44 -19.50 -10.95 18.22
N ALA A 45 -20.75 -10.69 17.80
CA ALA A 45 -21.15 -10.82 16.41
C ALA A 45 -20.52 -9.73 15.53
N ALA A 46 -20.40 -8.50 16.04
CA ALA A 46 -19.71 -7.42 15.32
C ALA A 46 -18.22 -7.71 15.15
N ILE A 47 -17.56 -8.26 16.18
CA ILE A 47 -16.15 -8.69 16.09
C ILE A 47 -15.98 -9.76 15.03
N ILE A 48 -16.85 -10.80 15.02
CA ILE A 48 -16.80 -11.86 14.01
C ILE A 48 -17.03 -11.30 12.61
N ALA A 49 -18.00 -10.40 12.44
CA ALA A 49 -18.25 -9.76 11.14
C ALA A 49 -17.02 -8.98 10.66
N GLU A 50 -16.36 -8.27 11.56
CA GLU A 50 -15.14 -7.53 11.24
C GLU A 50 -13.98 -8.46 10.85
N ASP A 51 -13.79 -9.57 11.55
CA ASP A 51 -12.77 -10.58 11.23
C ASP A 51 -13.03 -11.25 9.87
N VAL A 52 -14.28 -11.57 9.56
CA VAL A 52 -14.67 -12.15 8.25
C VAL A 52 -14.36 -11.17 7.11
N VAL A 53 -14.70 -9.89 7.27
CA VAL A 53 -14.38 -8.87 6.26
C VAL A 53 -12.87 -8.69 6.13
N HIS A 54 -12.15 -8.62 7.25
CA HIS A 54 -10.69 -8.49 7.23
C HIS A 54 -10.03 -9.65 6.45
N GLN A 55 -10.45 -10.89 6.72
CA GLN A 55 -9.94 -12.06 6.00
C GLN A 55 -10.28 -12.00 4.51
N LEU A 56 -11.51 -11.60 4.15
CA LEU A 56 -11.89 -11.44 2.75
C LEU A 56 -11.02 -10.39 2.02
N VAL A 57 -10.69 -9.28 2.68
CA VAL A 57 -9.82 -8.24 2.11
C VAL A 57 -8.40 -8.78 1.90
N LEU A 58 -7.88 -9.55 2.86
CA LEU A 58 -6.59 -10.23 2.73
C LEU A 58 -6.59 -11.25 1.57
N ASP A 59 -7.67 -11.99 1.39
CA ASP A 59 -7.76 -13.00 0.33
C ASP A 59 -7.82 -12.34 -1.07
N ILE A 60 -8.49 -11.21 -1.22
CA ILE A 60 -8.63 -10.51 -2.51
C ILE A 60 -7.38 -9.70 -2.85
N ILE A 61 -6.84 -8.92 -1.89
CA ILE A 61 -5.82 -7.90 -2.16
C ILE A 61 -4.51 -8.17 -1.40
N GLY A 62 -4.49 -9.05 -0.40
CA GLY A 62 -3.30 -9.30 0.43
C GLY A 62 -2.10 -9.87 -0.35
N ALA A 63 -2.33 -10.52 -1.49
CA ALA A 63 -1.24 -10.92 -2.39
C ALA A 63 -0.60 -9.75 -3.16
N LEU A 64 -1.31 -8.62 -3.24
CA LEU A 64 -0.98 -7.45 -4.06
C LEU A 64 -0.60 -6.22 -3.22
N GLY A 65 -0.84 -6.23 -1.92
CA GLY A 65 -0.62 -5.07 -1.06
C GLY A 65 -0.66 -5.40 0.42
N THR A 66 -0.44 -4.38 1.24
CA THR A 66 -0.57 -4.43 2.69
C THR A 66 -1.96 -3.99 3.11
N VAL A 67 -2.56 -4.76 4.02
CA VAL A 67 -3.85 -4.44 4.64
C VAL A 67 -3.60 -4.04 6.09
N THR A 68 -4.01 -2.83 6.47
CA THR A 68 -3.84 -2.28 7.82
C THR A 68 -5.21 -1.96 8.40
N ARG A 69 -5.52 -2.47 9.59
CA ARG A 69 -6.71 -2.07 10.33
C ARG A 69 -6.46 -0.68 10.94
N LEU A 70 -7.30 0.30 10.60
CA LEU A 70 -7.17 1.67 11.10
C LEU A 70 -7.90 1.85 12.44
N GLN A 71 -9.16 1.40 12.48
CA GLN A 71 -10.05 1.44 13.63
C GLN A 71 -11.14 0.38 13.44
N SER A 72 -12.05 0.19 14.41
CA SER A 72 -13.13 -0.79 14.27
C SER A 72 -13.98 -0.50 13.03
N GLY A 73 -14.13 -1.51 12.19
CA GLY A 73 -14.86 -1.48 10.94
C GLY A 73 -14.14 -0.78 9.79
N GLN A 74 -12.87 -0.38 9.95
CA GLN A 74 -12.14 0.35 8.91
C GLN A 74 -10.76 -0.25 8.62
N PHE A 75 -10.50 -0.47 7.33
CA PHE A 75 -9.25 -1.02 6.83
C PHE A 75 -8.68 -0.11 5.75
N HIS A 76 -7.37 0.03 5.74
CA HIS A 76 -6.61 0.67 4.68
C HIS A 76 -5.81 -0.36 3.92
N VAL A 77 -5.83 -0.28 2.60
CA VAL A 77 -5.11 -1.17 1.70
C VAL A 77 -4.20 -0.33 0.83
N ALA A 78 -2.91 -0.64 0.83
CA ALA A 78 -1.90 0.00 0.01
C ALA A 78 -1.13 -1.05 -0.76
N GLY A 79 -1.01 -0.90 -2.07
CA GLY A 79 -0.25 -1.83 -2.90
C GLY A 79 0.23 -1.21 -4.22
N PRO A 80 1.20 -1.81 -4.91
CA PRO A 80 1.53 -1.44 -6.27
C PRO A 80 0.29 -1.42 -7.17
N ARG A 81 0.13 -0.35 -7.97
CA ARG A 81 -0.77 -0.38 -9.12
C ARG A 81 -0.21 -1.36 -10.15
N ILE A 82 -0.87 -2.50 -10.29
CA ILE A 82 -0.70 -3.45 -11.39
C ILE A 82 -1.42 -2.98 -12.64
#